data_AF-A0A2V8WTZ6-F1
#
_entry.id   AF-A0A2V8WTZ6-F1
#
_cell.length_a   1.000
_cell.length_b   1.000
_cell.length_c   1.000
_cell.angle_alpha   90.00
_cell.angle_beta   90.00
_cell.angle_gamma   90.00
#
_symmetry.space_group_name_H-M   'P 1'
#
loop_
_entity.id
_entity.type
_entity.pdbx_description
1 polymer ?
#
loop_
_entity_poly.entity_id
_entity_poly.type
_entity_poly.pdbx_seq_one_letter_code
_entity_poly.pdbx_strand_id
1 'polypeptide(L)'
;MLEFLFLFTIVIAGTGGELCVSRAMKEIGEVHDFRPPAVARFVFRAMRVGWMWAGIALMTLGFFSLLAMLSIENVSFVVPVTALSYAAGTLGALLFLHERISPQRWLGVLIVCIGVTLVWLSRH
;
A
#
# COMPACT_ATOMS: atom_id res chain seq x y z
N MET A 1 13.62 15.68 10.39
CA MET A 1 13.57 15.73 8.89
C MET A 1 13.64 14.34 8.26
N LEU A 2 14.60 13.48 8.63
CA LEU A 2 14.70 12.10 8.11
C LEU A 2 13.43 11.27 8.33
N GLU A 3 12.80 11.41 9.50
CA GLU A 3 11.51 10.76 9.82
C GLU A 3 10.42 11.04 8.78
N PHE A 4 10.21 12.30 8.41
CA PHE A 4 9.21 12.68 7.40
C PHE A 4 9.55 12.12 6.01
N LEU A 5 10.84 12.04 5.67
CA LEU A 5 11.28 11.43 4.41
C LEU A 5 10.99 9.92 4.38
N PHE A 6 11.27 9.20 5.47
CA PHE A 6 10.94 7.78 5.57
C PHE A 6 9.43 7.54 5.53
N LEU A 7 8.64 8.32 6.26
CA LEU A 7 7.18 8.23 6.23
C LEU A 7 6.61 8.51 4.83
N PHE A 8 7.09 9.55 4.17
CA PHE A 8 6.69 9.87 2.80
C PHE A 8 7.06 8.75 1.83
N THR A 9 8.27 8.18 1.98
CA THR A 9 8.73 7.05 1.17
C THR A 9 7.91 5.79 1.44
N ILE A 10 7.58 5.48 2.69
CA ILE A 10 6.71 4.35 3.07
C ILE A 10 5.34 4.49 2.41
N VAL A 11 4.75 5.68 2.50
CA VAL A 11 3.41 5.92 1.94
C VAL A 11 3.45 5.84 0.41
N ILE A 12 4.38 6.53 -0.25
CA ILE A 12 4.45 6.54 -1.71
C ILE A 12 4.87 5.19 -2.27
N ALA A 13 5.92 4.58 -1.73
CA ALA A 13 6.41 3.30 -2.23
C ALA A 13 5.44 2.16 -1.86
N GLY A 14 4.85 2.20 -0.67
CA GLY A 14 3.80 1.25 -0.27
C GLY A 14 2.57 1.35 -1.16
N THR A 15 1.96 2.54 -1.24
CA THR A 15 0.77 2.77 -2.08
C THR A 15 1.07 2.56 -3.56
N GLY A 16 2.17 3.09 -4.07
CA GLY A 16 2.58 2.88 -5.46
C GLY A 16 2.81 1.40 -5.76
N GLY A 17 3.43 0.67 -4.84
CA GLY A 17 3.61 -0.77 -4.91
C GLY A 17 2.28 -1.52 -4.99
N GLU A 18 1.34 -1.21 -4.10
CA GLU A 18 -0.01 -1.79 -4.11
C GLU A 18 -0.75 -1.51 -5.42
N LEU A 19 -0.66 -0.30 -5.95
CA LEU A 19 -1.30 0.06 -7.22
C LEU A 19 -0.67 -0.67 -8.40
N CYS A 20 0.65 -0.79 -8.45
CA CYS A 20 1.36 -1.54 -9.48
C CYS A 20 0.99 -3.02 -9.44
N VAL A 21 0.96 -3.63 -8.24
CA VAL A 21 0.52 -5.03 -8.07
C VAL A 21 -0.94 -5.18 -8.47
N SER A 22 -1.82 -4.27 -8.04
CA SER A 22 -3.25 -4.30 -8.40
C SER A 22 -3.45 -4.17 -9.91
N ARG A 23 -2.66 -3.32 -10.58
CA ARG A 23 -2.66 -3.19 -12.04
C ARG A 23 -2.19 -4.48 -12.70
N ALA A 24 -1.11 -5.08 -12.20
CA ALA A 24 -0.61 -6.36 -12.70
C ALA A 24 -1.67 -7.47 -12.56
N MET A 25 -2.38 -7.53 -11.43
CA MET A 25 -3.44 -8.51 -11.21
C MET A 25 -4.57 -8.36 -12.23
N LYS A 26 -4.97 -7.12 -12.53
CA LYS A 26 -5.96 -6.82 -13.57
C LYS A 26 -5.51 -7.25 -14.97
N GLU A 27 -4.22 -7.16 -15.29
CA GLU A 27 -3.67 -7.60 -16.58
C GLU A 27 -3.51 -9.13 -16.68
N ILE A 28 -3.18 -9.81 -15.58
CA ILE A 28 -2.97 -11.28 -15.57
C ILE A 28 -4.29 -12.04 -15.72
N GLY A 29 -5.38 -11.48 -15.17
CA GLY A 29 -6.71 -12.07 -15.14
C GLY A 29 -6.95 -13.01 -13.96
N GLU A 30 -8.23 -13.32 -13.69
CA GLU A 30 -8.65 -14.14 -12.55
C GLU A 30 -8.29 -15.62 -12.74
N VAL A 31 -7.88 -16.27 -11.64
CA VAL A 31 -7.66 -17.72 -11.60
C VAL A 31 -8.96 -18.38 -11.14
N HIS A 32 -9.70 -18.96 -12.08
CA HIS A 32 -10.93 -19.72 -11.75
C HIS A 32 -10.64 -21.18 -11.37
N ASP A 33 -9.43 -21.69 -11.67
CA ASP A 33 -9.02 -23.07 -11.40
C ASP A 33 -7.80 -23.11 -10.47
N PHE A 34 -7.97 -23.59 -9.23
CA PHE A 34 -6.89 -23.71 -8.24
C PHE A 34 -6.08 -25.01 -8.34
N ARG A 35 -6.11 -25.66 -9.50
CA ARG A 35 -5.35 -26.89 -9.75
C ARG A 35 -3.85 -26.54 -9.83
N PRO A 36 -2.92 -27.39 -9.32
CA PRO A 36 -1.48 -27.10 -9.33
C PRO A 36 -0.91 -26.59 -10.67
N PRO A 37 -1.27 -27.16 -11.85
CA PRO A 37 -0.76 -26.64 -13.13
C PRO A 37 -1.36 -25.29 -13.55
N ALA A 38 -2.57 -24.96 -13.09
CA ALA A 38 -3.18 -23.66 -13.35
C ALA A 38 -2.51 -22.56 -12.51
N VAL A 39 -2.19 -22.85 -11.25
CA VAL A 39 -1.42 -21.95 -10.37
C VAL A 39 -0.02 -21.71 -10.92
N ALA A 40 0.68 -22.76 -11.37
CA ALA A 40 2.01 -22.61 -11.98
C ALA A 40 1.98 -21.70 -13.23
N ARG A 41 0.96 -21.85 -14.08
CA ARG A 41 0.76 -20.96 -15.24
C ARG A 41 0.48 -19.52 -14.84
N PHE A 42 -0.31 -19.30 -13.79
CA PHE A 42 -0.58 -17.97 -13.25
C PHE A 42 0.70 -17.30 -12.75
N VAL A 43 1.52 -18.01 -11.96
CA VAL A 43 2.81 -17.49 -11.47
C VAL A 43 3.73 -17.13 -12.64
N PHE A 44 3.84 -18.00 -13.65
CA PHE A 44 4.64 -17.70 -14.84
C PHE A 44 4.14 -16.47 -15.61
N ARG A 45 2.82 -16.30 -15.69
CA ARG A 45 2.20 -15.12 -16.33
C ARG A 45 2.47 -13.87 -15.50
N ALA A 46 2.37 -13.95 -14.17
CA ALA A 46 2.68 -12.86 -13.26
C ALA A 46 4.15 -12.41 -13.35
N MET A 47 5.10 -13.33 -13.48
CA MET A 47 6.52 -13.01 -13.68
C MET A 47 6.82 -12.29 -14.99
N ARG A 48 5.94 -12.41 -16.01
CA ARG A 48 6.10 -11.72 -17.30
C ARG A 48 5.53 -10.31 -17.31
N VAL A 49 4.80 -9.90 -16.28
CA VAL A 49 4.20 -8.57 -16.19
C VAL A 49 5.19 -7.61 -15.52
N GLY A 50 5.68 -6.61 -16.26
CA GLY A 50 6.64 -5.63 -15.75
C GLY A 50 6.13 -4.86 -14.53
N TRP A 51 4.82 -4.56 -14.49
CA TRP A 51 4.18 -3.91 -13.34
C TRP A 51 4.27 -4.72 -12.05
N MET A 52 4.32 -6.05 -12.13
CA MET A 52 4.51 -6.91 -10.96
C MET A 52 5.87 -6.64 -10.31
N TRP A 53 6.94 -6.59 -11.11
CA TRP A 53 8.29 -6.32 -10.63
C TRP A 53 8.45 -4.90 -10.08
N ALA A 54 7.86 -3.91 -10.75
CA ALA A 54 7.82 -2.54 -10.24
C ALA A 54 7.10 -2.47 -8.89
N GLY A 55 5.97 -3.17 -8.76
CA GLY A 55 5.23 -3.27 -7.51
C GLY A 55 6.04 -3.91 -6.38
N ILE A 56 6.70 -5.04 -6.65
CA ILE A 56 7.59 -5.73 -5.70
C ILE A 56 8.75 -4.83 -5.27
N ALA A 57 9.40 -4.13 -6.20
CA ALA A 57 10.50 -3.23 -5.90
C ALA A 57 10.06 -2.08 -4.99
N LEU A 58 8.92 -1.45 -5.30
CA LEU A 58 8.34 -0.38 -4.49
C LEU A 58 7.92 -0.87 -3.10
N MET A 59 7.25 -2.02 -3.00
CA MET A 59 6.90 -2.61 -1.70
C MET A 59 8.15 -2.95 -0.88
N THR A 60 9.20 -3.45 -1.51
CA THR A 60 10.48 -3.74 -0.85
C THR A 60 11.10 -2.46 -0.28
N LEU A 61 11.12 -1.38 -1.07
CA LEU A 61 11.60 -0.07 -0.60
C LEU A 61 10.75 0.48 0.56
N GLY A 62 9.42 0.36 0.46
CA GLY A 62 8.50 0.73 1.53
C GLY A 62 8.76 -0.07 2.81
N PHE A 63 9.00 -1.37 2.69
CA PHE A 63 9.29 -2.26 3.81
C PHE A 63 10.61 -1.90 4.51
N PHE A 64 11.70 -1.69 3.76
CA PHE A 64 12.97 -1.26 4.35
C PHE A 64 12.87 0.12 5.00
N SER A 65 12.12 1.04 4.41
CA SER A 65 11.86 2.36 4.99
C SER A 65 11.06 2.25 6.30
N LEU A 66 10.10 1.33 6.37
CA LEU A 66 9.34 1.03 7.59
C LEU A 66 10.24 0.47 8.69
N LEU A 67 11.12 -0.48 8.36
CA LEU A 67 12.08 -1.02 9.31
C LEU A 67 13.04 0.05 9.83
N ALA A 68 13.54 0.93 8.95
CA ALA A 68 14.37 2.07 9.35
C ALA A 68 13.61 3.01 10.29
N MET A 69 12.33 3.29 10.01
CA MET A 69 11.50 4.15 10.85
C MET A 69 11.25 3.55 12.23
N LEU A 70 10.93 2.24 12.29
CA LEU A 70 10.75 1.50 13.54
C LEU A 70 12.04 1.40 14.37
N SER A 71 13.21 1.54 13.74
CA SER A 71 14.50 1.57 14.42
C SER A 71 14.81 2.92 15.08
N ILE A 72 14.16 4.01 14.68
CA ILE A 72 14.50 5.37 15.11
C ILE A 72 13.39 5.99 15.97
N GLU A 73 12.12 5.68 15.69
CA GLU A 73 10.95 6.24 16.35
C GLU A 73 10.13 5.18 17.10
N ASN A 74 9.31 5.64 18.06
CA ASN A 74 8.47 4.75 18.86
C ASN A 74 7.34 4.16 18.01
N VAL A 75 7.12 2.86 18.17
CA VAL A 75 6.07 2.10 17.44
C VAL A 75 4.68 2.75 17.63
N SER A 76 4.39 3.26 18.83
CA SER A 76 3.15 3.97 19.17
C SER A 76 2.86 5.20 18.31
N PHE A 77 3.88 5.77 17.65
CA PHE A 77 3.74 6.89 16.72
C PHE A 77 3.77 6.43 15.26
N VAL A 78 4.67 5.50 14.93
CA VAL A 78 4.82 4.98 13.57
C VAL A 78 3.55 4.31 13.08
N VAL A 79 2.89 3.50 13.91
CA VAL A 79 1.68 2.75 13.54
C VAL A 79 0.50 3.66 13.16
N PRO A 80 0.14 4.70 13.95
CA PRO A 80 -0.88 5.66 13.53
C PRO A 80 -0.52 6.35 12.21
N VAL A 81 0.72 6.83 12.07
CA VAL A 81 1.08 7.59 10.86
C VAL A 81 1.08 6.70 9.63
N THR A 82 1.50 5.44 9.73
CA THR A 82 1.42 4.50 8.60
C THR A 82 -0.02 4.18 8.22
N ALA A 83 -1.00 4.33 9.11
CA ALA A 83 -2.42 4.19 8.77
C ALA A 83 -2.91 5.26 7.76
N LEU A 84 -2.22 6.40 7.62
CA LEU A 84 -2.48 7.37 6.54
C LEU A 84 -2.25 6.77 5.14
N SER A 85 -1.50 5.68 5.03
CA SER A 85 -1.36 4.94 3.77
C SER A 85 -2.71 4.42 3.25
N TYR A 86 -3.70 4.17 4.11
CA TYR A 86 -5.07 3.83 3.67
C TYR A 86 -5.71 4.97 2.89
N ALA A 87 -5.51 6.22 3.32
CA ALA A 87 -6.00 7.38 2.60
C ALA A 87 -5.28 7.53 1.25
N ALA A 88 -3.95 7.42 1.27
CA ALA A 88 -3.12 7.47 0.05
C ALA A 88 -3.49 6.36 -0.93
N GLY A 89 -3.67 5.12 -0.47
CA GLY A 89 -4.10 3.97 -1.26
C GLY A 89 -5.48 4.15 -1.87
N THR A 90 -6.42 4.71 -1.10
CA THR A 90 -7.76 5.01 -1.58
C THR A 90 -7.74 6.09 -2.67
N LEU A 91 -6.98 7.18 -2.46
CA LEU A 91 -6.77 8.21 -3.49
C LEU A 91 -6.05 7.66 -4.73
N GLY A 92 -5.04 6.82 -4.53
CA GLY A 92 -4.29 6.15 -5.58
C GLY A 92 -5.16 5.22 -6.41
N ALA A 93 -6.08 4.47 -5.78
CA ALA A 93 -7.02 3.60 -6.47
C ALA A 93 -8.02 4.41 -7.32
N LEU A 94 -8.45 5.57 -6.81
CA LEU A 94 -9.34 6.49 -7.54
C LEU A 94 -8.63 7.10 -8.75
N LEU A 95 -7.41 7.61 -8.58
CA LEU A 95 -6.69 8.37 -9.60
C LEU A 95 -5.98 7.47 -10.62
N PHE A 96 -5.34 6.38 -10.16
CA PHE A 96 -4.49 5.55 -10.99
C PHE A 96 -5.25 4.36 -11.59
N LEU A 97 -6.08 3.71 -10.77
CA LEU A 97 -6.87 2.55 -11.18
C LEU A 97 -8.26 2.91 -11.70
N HIS A 98 -8.69 4.18 -11.57
CA HIS A 98 -10.01 4.69 -11.95
C HIS A 98 -11.16 3.86 -11.37
N GLU A 99 -10.96 3.33 -10.16
CA GLU A 99 -11.99 2.54 -9.47
C GLU A 99 -13.06 3.44 -8.84
N ARG A 100 -14.32 3.00 -8.88
CA ARG A 100 -15.38 3.65 -8.12
C ARG A 100 -15.29 3.23 -6.65
N ILE A 101 -14.96 4.19 -5.81
CA ILE A 101 -14.82 3.98 -4.37
C ILE A 101 -16.16 4.20 -3.70
N SER A 102 -16.62 3.21 -2.93
CA SER A 102 -17.89 3.31 -2.23
C SER A 102 -17.84 4.43 -1.16
N PRO A 103 -18.96 5.10 -0.88
CA PRO A 103 -19.04 6.09 0.18
C PRO A 103 -18.72 5.49 1.56
N GLN A 104 -18.96 4.19 1.77
CA GLN A 104 -18.58 3.48 2.99
C GLN A 104 -17.05 3.40 3.17
N ARG A 105 -16.30 3.19 2.07
CA ARG A 105 -14.83 3.16 2.11
C ARG A 105 -14.27 4.55 2.42
N TRP A 106 -14.89 5.61 1.88
CA TRP A 106 -14.56 6.99 2.24
C TRP A 106 -14.81 7.31 3.71
N LEU A 107 -15.91 6.83 4.28
CA LEU A 107 -16.19 6.97 5.71
C LEU A 107 -15.13 6.27 6.56
N GLY A 108 -14.72 5.06 6.17
CA GLY A 108 -13.61 4.33 6.82
C GLY A 108 -12.30 5.11 6.79
N VAL A 109 -11.95 5.69 5.64
CA VAL A 109 -10.74 6.55 5.52
C VAL A 109 -10.83 7.78 6.42
N LEU A 110 -11.98 8.44 6.50
CA LEU A 110 -12.20 9.57 7.41
C LEU A 110 -11.99 9.17 8.88
N ILE A 111 -12.55 8.03 9.29
CA ILE A 111 -12.40 7.51 10.66
C ILE A 111 -10.92 7.22 10.96
N VAL A 112 -10.19 6.59 10.02
CA VAL A 112 -8.74 6.37 10.17
C VAL A 112 -8.01 7.70 10.33
N CYS A 113 -8.26 8.68 9.46
CA CYS A 113 -7.63 10.00 9.56
C CYS A 113 -7.88 10.67 10.92
N ILE A 114 -9.12 10.62 11.42
CA ILE A 114 -9.48 11.16 12.74
C ILE A 114 -8.71 10.43 13.84
N GLY A 115 -8.64 9.10 13.80
CA GLY A 115 -7.89 8.29 14.76
C GLY A 115 -6.41 8.67 14.79
N VAL A 116 -5.79 8.87 13.61
CA VAL A 116 -4.40 9.32 13.52
C VAL A 116 -4.21 10.72 14.09
N THR A 117 -5.12 11.66 13.80
CA THR A 117 -5.07 13.02 14.37
C THR A 117 -5.19 13.00 15.90
N LEU A 118 -6.05 12.15 16.46
CA LEU A 118 -6.18 11.99 17.92
C LEU A 118 -4.91 11.47 18.57
N VAL A 119 -4.28 10.44 17.98
CA VAL A 119 -3.00 9.91 18.50
C VAL A 119 -1.90 10.96 18.39
N TRP A 120 -1.86 11.70 17.29
CA TRP A 120 -0.91 12.80 17.11
C TRP A 120 -1.10 13.91 18.15
N LEU A 121 -2.35 14.29 18.44
CA LEU A 121 -2.69 15.29 19.45
C LEU A 121 -2.33 14.83 20.87
N SER A 122 -2.48 13.54 21.18
CA SER A 122 -2.12 12.99 22.50
C SER A 122 -0.64 13.06 22.84
N ARG A 123 0.23 13.31 21.85
CA ARG A 123 1.68 13.48 22.01
C ARG A 123 2.05 14.90 22.49
N HIS A 124 1.19 15.90 22.27
CA HIS A 124 1.37 17.29 22.67
C HIS A 124 0.72 17.58 24.01
#